data_AF-A0A6G6Z9X9-F1
#
_entry.id   AF-A0A6G6Z9X9-F1
#
_cell.length_a   1.000
_cell.length_b   1.000
_cell.length_c   1.000
_cell.angle_alpha   90.00
_cell.angle_beta   90.00
_cell.angle_gamma   90.00
#
_symmetry.space_group_name_H-M   'P 1'
#
loop_
_entity.id
_entity.type
_entity.pdbx_description
1 polymer ?
#
loop_
_entity_poly.entity_id
_entity_poly.type
_entity_poly.pdbx_seq_one_letter_code
_entity_poly.pdbx_strand_id
1 'polypeptide(L)'
;MADDKSRPAPASGQQPMPTDERRAGSRRRVLKSGAIEFGNEAIPCTVRNLSPQGACIEVNSPLWFPDRFVLAVDGQRHTCRVIWKKERRIGLGFD
;
A
#
# COMPACT_ATOMS: atom_id res chain seq x y z
N MET A 1 -56.63 6.53 -27.69
CA MET A 1 -55.99 5.22 -27.91
C MET A 1 -54.63 5.29 -27.23
N ALA A 2 -54.46 5.11 -25.91
CA ALA A 2 -54.88 4.03 -25.02
C ALA A 2 -54.19 2.70 -25.37
N ASP A 3 -52.96 2.55 -24.88
CA ASP A 3 -52.26 1.28 -24.68
C ASP A 3 -51.52 1.41 -23.33
N ASP A 4 -52.23 1.44 -22.20
CA ASP A 4 -52.48 0.26 -21.35
C ASP A 4 -51.64 -0.97 -21.70
N LYS A 5 -50.45 -1.07 -21.11
CA LYS A 5 -49.77 -2.33 -20.84
C LYS A 5 -49.71 -2.56 -19.33
N SER A 6 -50.87 -2.87 -18.76
CA SER A 6 -50.95 -3.69 -17.56
C SER A 6 -50.43 -5.10 -17.86
N ARG A 7 -49.49 -5.61 -17.04
CA ARG A 7 -49.44 -6.98 -16.46
C ARG A 7 -48.09 -7.26 -15.72
N PRO A 8 -48.06 -8.22 -14.77
CA PRO A 8 -47.72 -7.95 -13.37
C PRO A 8 -46.41 -8.61 -12.86
N ALA A 9 -46.20 -8.48 -11.53
CA ALA A 9 -45.08 -8.90 -10.68
C ALA A 9 -44.58 -10.35 -10.83
N PRO A 10 -43.39 -10.64 -10.28
CA PRO A 10 -43.42 -11.48 -9.09
C PRO A 10 -42.63 -10.95 -7.89
N ALA A 11 -43.10 -11.46 -6.75
CA ALA A 11 -42.57 -11.31 -5.41
C ALA A 11 -41.18 -11.91 -5.20
N SER A 12 -40.61 -11.54 -4.06
CA SER A 12 -39.45 -12.08 -3.31
C SER A 12 -38.42 -10.97 -3.21
N GLY A 13 -38.28 -10.32 -2.05
CA GLY A 13 -37.95 -11.01 -0.82
C GLY A 13 -36.46 -10.79 -0.58
N GLN A 14 -36.15 -10.35 0.63
CA GLN A 14 -34.82 -10.14 1.19
C GLN A 14 -34.21 -8.76 0.94
N GLN A 15 -34.36 -7.90 1.95
CA GLN A 15 -33.31 -6.96 2.32
C GLN A 15 -32.05 -7.75 2.69
N PRO A 16 -30.89 -7.44 2.10
CA PRO A 16 -29.65 -7.51 2.83
C PRO A 16 -29.33 -6.11 3.36
N MET A 17 -29.38 -5.99 4.68
CA MET A 17 -28.55 -5.08 5.45
C MET A 17 -27.17 -4.89 4.80
N PRO A 18 -26.68 -3.67 4.57
CA PRO A 18 -25.26 -3.48 4.31
C PRO A 18 -24.51 -3.63 5.64
N THR A 19 -24.37 -4.87 6.12
CA THR A 19 -23.16 -5.25 6.85
C THR A 19 -22.04 -5.29 5.82
N ASP A 20 -21.34 -4.17 5.67
CA ASP A 20 -19.87 -4.18 5.60
C ASP A 20 -19.38 -2.73 5.68
N GLU A 21 -18.77 -2.40 6.82
CA GLU A 21 -18.05 -1.17 7.16
C GLU A 21 -16.88 -0.83 6.20
N ARG A 22 -16.87 -1.23 4.92
CA ARG A 22 -15.68 -1.07 4.07
C ARG A 22 -15.99 -0.75 2.62
N ARG A 23 -16.92 0.19 2.38
CA ARG A 23 -17.15 0.65 1.01
C ARG A 23 -17.32 2.17 0.89
N ALA A 24 -16.26 2.88 1.28
CA ALA A 24 -15.91 4.15 0.64
C ALA A 24 -14.74 3.87 -0.33
N GLY A 25 -15.09 3.68 -1.61
CA GLY A 25 -14.10 3.55 -2.66
C GLY A 25 -13.19 4.77 -2.73
N SER A 26 -11.88 4.55 -2.64
CA SER A 26 -10.90 5.55 -3.05
C SER A 26 -9.71 4.81 -3.68
N ARG A 27 -9.71 4.81 -5.01
CA ARG A 27 -8.60 4.54 -5.93
C ARG A 27 -7.23 4.51 -5.22
N ARG A 28 -6.46 3.42 -5.26
CA ARG A 28 -5.06 3.52 -4.82
C ARG A 28 -4.13 2.63 -5.62
N ARG A 29 -3.34 3.26 -6.49
CA ARG A 29 -2.09 2.71 -7.06
C ARG A 29 -1.39 1.93 -5.95
N VAL A 30 -1.20 0.63 -6.14
CA VAL A 30 -0.40 -0.21 -5.22
C VAL A 30 1.07 0.21 -5.34
N LEU A 31 1.41 1.25 -4.59
CA LEU A 31 2.75 1.52 -4.10
C LEU A 31 2.95 0.55 -2.93
N LYS A 32 3.85 -0.43 -3.04
CA LYS A 32 4.14 -1.33 -1.91
C LYS A 32 4.62 -0.48 -0.73
N SER A 33 3.83 -0.48 0.34
CA SER A 33 4.18 0.19 1.58
C SER A 33 5.31 -0.59 2.24
N GLY A 34 6.50 -0.02 2.27
CA GLY A 34 7.59 -0.51 3.10
C GLY A 34 7.62 0.27 4.41
N ALA A 35 8.28 -0.29 5.42
CA ALA A 35 8.65 0.45 6.62
C ALA A 35 10.16 0.30 6.83
N ILE A 36 10.81 1.42 7.10
CA ILE A 36 12.20 1.46 7.54
C ILE A 36 12.16 1.27 9.05
N GLU A 37 12.54 0.09 9.53
CA GLU A 37 12.68 -0.24 10.95
C GLU A 37 14.14 0.00 11.37
N PHE A 38 14.37 0.89 12.35
CA PHE A 38 15.68 1.08 12.97
C PHE A 38 15.51 1.35 14.47
N GLY A 39 16.19 0.58 15.30
CA GLY A 39 15.99 0.64 16.75
C GLY A 39 14.53 0.37 17.13
N ASN A 40 13.87 1.36 17.72
CA ASN A 40 12.44 1.32 18.10
C ASN A 40 11.55 2.19 17.21
N GLU A 41 12.07 2.76 16.12
CA GLU A 41 11.31 3.59 15.20
C GLU A 41 11.02 2.82 13.90
N ALA A 42 9.81 3.00 13.38
CA ALA A 42 9.38 2.45 12.10
C ALA A 42 8.83 3.56 11.23
N ILE A 43 9.45 3.80 10.08
CA ILE A 43 9.09 4.92 9.22
C ILE A 43 8.49 4.43 7.91
N PRO A 44 7.25 4.84 7.58
CA PRO A 44 6.62 4.45 6.32
C PRO A 44 7.42 4.98 5.13
N CYS A 45 7.75 4.07 4.22
CA CYS A 45 8.36 4.37 2.95
C CYS A 45 7.60 3.69 1.81
N THR A 46 7.86 4.15 0.60
CA THR A 46 7.30 3.59 -0.62
C THR A 46 8.37 2.76 -1.30
N VAL A 47 8.17 1.45 -1.45
CA VAL A 47 9.10 0.63 -2.22
C VAL A 47 8.81 0.82 -3.71
N ARG A 48 9.76 1.41 -4.43
CA ARG A 48 9.67 1.69 -5.87
C ARG A 48 10.22 0.54 -6.70
N ASN A 49 11.30 -0.07 -6.23
CA ASN A 49 11.94 -1.22 -6.86
C ASN A 49 12.43 -2.17 -5.78
N LEU A 50 12.29 -3.47 -6.00
CA LEU A 50 12.80 -4.52 -5.12
C LEU A 50 13.50 -5.55 -6.00
N SER A 51 14.75 -5.86 -5.69
CA SER A 51 15.53 -6.90 -6.34
C SER A 51 16.16 -7.80 -5.28
N PRO A 52 16.68 -8.99 -5.64
CA PRO A 52 17.35 -9.87 -4.68
C PRO A 52 18.61 -9.26 -4.05
N GLN A 53 19.22 -8.28 -4.72
CA GLN A 53 20.47 -7.64 -4.27
C GLN A 53 20.23 -6.27 -3.59
N GLY A 54 19.01 -5.74 -3.63
CA GLY A 54 18.74 -4.40 -3.12
C GLY A 54 17.33 -3.90 -3.36
N ALA A 55 17.05 -2.67 -2.93
CA ALA A 55 15.77 -2.02 -3.13
C ALA A 55 15.95 -0.53 -3.43
N CYS A 56 15.01 0.05 -4.16
CA CYS A 56 14.89 1.51 -4.26
C CYS A 56 13.60 1.89 -3.55
N ILE A 57 13.72 2.74 -2.53
CA ILE A 57 12.60 3.26 -1.77
C ILE A 57 12.48 4.76 -1.96
N GLU A 58 11.27 5.27 -1.79
CA GLU A 58 10.95 6.69 -1.80
C GLU A 58 10.37 7.07 -0.44
N VAL A 59 10.95 8.09 0.19
CA VAL A 59 10.56 8.55 1.50
C VAL A 59 10.03 9.98 1.36
N ASN A 60 8.79 10.19 1.82
CA ASN A 60 8.10 11.48 1.69
C ASN A 60 8.39 12.46 2.85
N SER A 61 9.04 11.99 3.91
CA SER A 61 9.46 12.81 5.04
C SER A 61 10.96 13.10 4.95
N PRO A 62 11.43 14.31 5.27
CA PRO A 62 12.85 14.55 5.51
C PRO A 62 13.25 13.79 6.78
N LEU A 63 13.92 12.66 6.60
CA LEU A 63 14.31 11.80 7.72
C LEU A 63 15.82 11.79 7.90
N TRP A 64 16.25 11.89 9.15
CA TRP A 64 17.50 11.29 9.58
C TRP A 64 17.20 9.79 9.76
N PHE A 65 17.89 8.91 9.04
CA PHE A 65 17.93 7.49 9.37
C PHE A 65 19.35 7.00 9.10
N PRO A 66 19.82 6.01 9.87
CA PRO A 66 21.16 5.46 9.72
C PRO A 66 21.36 4.88 8.32
N ASP A 67 22.62 4.76 7.88
CA ASP A 67 22.92 4.12 6.60
C ASP A 67 22.71 2.60 6.64
N ARG A 68 22.40 2.01 7.80
CA ARG A 68 21.98 0.62 7.94
C ARG A 68 20.69 0.53 8.74
N PHE A 69 19.70 -0.15 8.19
CA PHE A 69 18.38 -0.33 8.80
C PHE A 69 17.72 -1.60 8.26
N VAL A 70 16.57 -1.97 8.83
CA VAL A 70 15.77 -3.08 8.34
C VAL A 70 14.64 -2.54 7.47
N LEU A 71 14.55 -2.99 6.22
CA LEU A 71 13.41 -2.72 5.36
C LEU A 71 12.37 -3.83 5.57
N ALA A 72 11.24 -3.48 6.19
CA ALA A 72 10.06 -4.32 6.25
C ALA A 72 9.20 -4.08 5.00
N VAL A 73 9.04 -5.09 4.13
CA VAL A 73 8.22 -5.03 2.91
C VAL A 73 7.56 -6.38 2.69
N ASP A 74 6.26 -6.38 2.36
CA ASP A 74 5.47 -7.61 2.10
C ASP A 74 5.56 -8.67 3.22
N GLY A 75 5.71 -8.25 4.48
CA GLY A 75 5.87 -9.14 5.63
C GLY A 75 7.27 -9.75 5.79
N GLN A 76 8.21 -9.42 4.90
CA GLN A 76 9.62 -9.78 4.99
C GLN A 76 10.43 -8.62 5.54
N ARG A 77 11.49 -8.94 6.29
CA ARG A 77 12.43 -7.99 6.85
C ARG A 77 13.80 -8.23 6.24
N HIS A 78 14.35 -7.22 5.60
CA HIS A 78 15.66 -7.28 4.98
C HIS A 78 16.60 -6.30 5.68
N THR A 79 17.74 -6.78 6.16
CA THR A 79 18.82 -5.89 6.59
C THR A 79 19.39 -5.21 5.35
N CYS A 80 19.30 -3.89 5.35
CA CYS A 80 19.62 -3.06 4.20
C CYS A 80 20.66 -2.02 4.59
N ARG A 81 21.54 -1.71 3.65
CA ARG A 81 22.41 -0.53 3.73
C ARG A 81 22.09 0.47 2.64
N VAL A 82 22.19 1.75 2.93
CA VAL A 82 22.04 2.81 1.95
C VAL A 82 23.28 2.87 1.07
N ILE A 83 23.06 2.76 -0.24
CA ILE A 83 24.12 2.89 -1.25
C ILE A 83 24.14 4.31 -1.80
N TRP A 84 22.96 4.91 -2.01
CA TRP A 84 22.85 6.28 -2.50
C TRP A 84 21.51 6.91 -2.08
N LYS A 85 21.50 8.24 -1.93
CA LYS A 85 20.31 9.04 -1.64
C LYS A 85 20.24 10.16 -2.69
N LYS A 86 19.11 10.30 -3.37
CA LYS A 86 18.85 11.36 -4.35
C LYS A 86 17.47 11.95 -4.09
N GLU A 87 17.45 13.16 -3.55
CA GLU A 87 16.23 13.90 -3.23
C GLU A 87 15.32 13.09 -2.27
N ARG A 88 14.25 12.47 -2.78
CA ARG A 88 13.33 11.61 -2.01
C ARG A 88 13.56 10.12 -2.21
N ARG A 89 14.48 9.74 -3.09
CA ARG A 89 14.75 8.35 -3.45
C ARG A 89 16.02 7.85 -2.81
N ILE A 90 15.97 6.64 -2.27
CA ILE A 90 17.09 6.01 -1.61
C ILE A 90 17.28 4.62 -2.21
N GLY A 91 18.49 4.38 -2.71
CA GLY A 91 18.93 3.05 -3.12
C GLY A 91 19.54 2.32 -1.93
N LEU A 92 19.08 1.09 -1.74
CA LEU A 92 19.47 0.16 -0.70
C LEU A 92 20.14 -1.06 -1.34
N GLY A 93 21.20 -1.54 -0.70
CA GLY A 93 21.80 -2.84 -0.95
C GLY A 93 21.40 -3.78 0.17
N PHE A 94 21.03 -5.02 -0.18
CA PHE A 94 20.76 -6.07 0.79
C PHE A 94 22.08 -6.71 1.23
N ASP A 95 22.14 -7.05 2.51
CA ASP A 95 23.27 -7.78 3.13
C ASP A 95 22.98 -9.28 3.18
#